data_AF-A0AAT9SZ92-F1
#
_entry.id   AF-A0AAT9SZ92-F1
#
_cell.length_a   1.000
_cell.length_b   1.000
_cell.length_c   1.000
_cell.angle_alpha   90.00
_cell.angle_beta   90.00
_cell.angle_gamma   90.00
#
_symmetry.space_group_name_H-M   'P 1'
#
loop_
_entity.id
_entity.type
_entity.pdbx_description
1 polymer ?
#
loop_
_entity_poly.entity_id
_entity_poly.type
_entity_poly.pdbx_seq_one_letter_code
_entity_poly.pdbx_strand_id
1 'polypeptide(L)'
;MDALIGAALPAIRWLHLAALLSGLGAEAFRLLSRRALATTSAGEALLGGIVSYARLSVLVTLASGAAWFWLQGSVMMGRPVDSIEAARTIAETLFGQALLLRASLLALTIWLLRGSGRAMSAALPVLAVAALLQGWLGHGAATDRWTTAALGLHVLAAGLWLGSLLPLLAACLLLPVQAPALARRFTPLGMACVTVLAATSLLQTQALVGTLAATLGTDYGKLALAKLALFGILLLLAAANRFRFVPLAESSGSARGLALSIAAEAGVGLATVAVAAALASQPPAIHEQPIWPFSLRPVPGLWDDAYLRDGLFRLLAPVVIALALFTLAALARKLRWPALLAGVAVLASIQLPPWRPYVAAAVPTTFQLSPTGYGARWVATGRELFQRDCASCHGQDARGRGPVAVAQSVWPPDLSAPLIAGRPGGELFWSIRHGIGTMPPATQLEDAAIWSLIDFIRLRAGARIFTPSDMRWGGVTRMPGFAARCEGGGVVTPGSGKPLRLWLGHDEHGANAQVQADGAAERCPVEDPLPLSAALAELTGSPSPPAQVLVDSNGWLRRAFRTESDAPPHAVASELALIRASPLDGSSIHH
;
A
#
# COMPACT_ATOMS: atom_id res chain seq x y z
N MET A 1 12.45 12.17 25.78
CA MET A 1 12.26 13.19 24.73
C MET A 1 11.52 12.58 23.53
N ASP A 2 11.94 11.41 23.05
CA ASP A 2 11.33 10.71 21.91
C ASP A 2 9.85 10.34 22.09
N ALA A 3 9.43 9.88 23.28
CA ALA A 3 8.01 9.60 23.56
C ALA A 3 7.13 10.87 23.50
N LEU A 4 7.69 12.02 23.88
CA LEU A 4 7.00 13.31 23.90
C LEU A 4 6.87 13.89 22.48
N ILE A 5 7.93 13.73 21.67
CA ILE A 5 7.94 14.08 20.24
C ILE A 5 7.00 13.16 19.44
N GLY A 6 6.98 11.87 19.75
CA GLY A 6 6.12 10.87 19.12
C GLY A 6 4.62 11.15 19.27
N ALA A 7 4.19 11.74 20.39
CA ALA A 7 2.82 12.18 20.60
C ALA A 7 2.54 13.60 20.06
N ALA A 8 3.52 14.51 20.15
CA ALA A 8 3.36 15.90 19.72
C ALA A 8 3.16 16.04 18.20
N LEU A 9 3.86 15.24 17.39
CA LEU A 9 3.81 15.35 15.94
C LEU A 9 2.44 14.97 15.33
N PRO A 10 1.82 13.82 15.69
CA PRO A 10 0.44 13.54 15.27
C PRO A 10 -0.56 14.60 15.77
N ALA A 11 -0.40 15.10 16.99
CA ALA A 11 -1.31 16.09 17.57
C ALA A 11 -1.26 17.43 16.82
N ILE A 12 -0.07 17.94 16.49
CA ILE A 12 0.05 19.21 15.75
C ILE A 12 -0.46 19.07 14.31
N ARG A 13 -0.21 17.93 13.67
CA ARG A 13 -0.75 17.62 12.33
C ARG A 13 -2.27 17.53 12.35
N TRP A 14 -2.84 16.92 13.38
CA TRP A 14 -4.30 16.87 13.57
C TRP A 14 -4.88 18.28 13.69
N LEU A 15 -4.31 19.11 14.57
CA LEU A 15 -4.78 20.49 14.75
C LEU A 15 -4.67 21.29 13.45
N HIS A 16 -3.54 21.19 12.75
CA HIS A 16 -3.31 21.86 11.47
C HIS A 16 -4.33 21.46 10.41
N LEU A 17 -4.54 20.15 10.22
CA LEU A 17 -5.52 19.65 9.26
C LEU A 17 -6.94 20.04 9.67
N ALA A 18 -7.34 19.83 10.92
CA ALA A 18 -8.69 20.16 11.38
C ALA A 18 -9.02 21.65 11.18
N ALA A 19 -8.08 22.55 11.45
CA ALA A 19 -8.22 23.98 11.24
C ALA A 19 -8.28 24.35 9.74
N LEU A 20 -7.44 23.74 8.90
CA LEU A 20 -7.46 23.96 7.46
C LEU A 20 -8.79 23.53 6.83
N LEU A 21 -9.25 22.32 7.18
CA LEU A 21 -10.55 21.79 6.71
C LEU A 21 -11.69 22.70 7.18
N SER A 22 -11.67 23.14 8.44
CA SER A 22 -12.68 24.05 9.01
C SER A 22 -12.75 25.38 8.28
N GLY A 23 -11.61 26.02 7.99
CA GLY A 23 -11.57 27.28 7.24
C GLY A 23 -12.10 27.13 5.81
N LEU A 24 -11.69 26.06 5.12
CA LEU A 24 -12.14 25.74 3.77
C LEU A 24 -13.66 25.49 3.71
N GLY A 25 -14.17 24.66 4.60
CA GLY A 25 -15.60 24.33 4.63
C GLY A 25 -16.49 25.47 5.13
N ALA A 26 -15.98 26.33 6.04
CA ALA A 26 -16.67 27.56 6.46
C ALA A 26 -16.90 28.50 5.27
N GLU A 27 -15.88 28.73 4.45
CA GLU A 27 -15.99 29.59 3.27
C GLU A 27 -16.86 28.96 2.17
N ALA A 28 -16.77 27.65 1.96
CA ALA A 28 -17.66 26.93 1.05
C ALA A 28 -19.12 27.07 1.47
N PHE A 29 -19.41 26.83 2.76
CA PHE A 29 -20.76 26.99 3.31
C PHE A 29 -21.26 28.43 3.18
N ARG A 30 -20.41 29.42 3.52
CA ARG A 30 -20.74 30.85 3.42
C ARG A 30 -21.19 31.20 2.01
N LEU A 31 -20.43 30.80 0.98
CA LEU A 31 -20.74 31.13 -0.42
C LEU A 31 -21.99 30.42 -0.95
N LEU A 32 -22.18 29.14 -0.61
CA LEU A 32 -23.36 28.36 -1.00
C LEU A 32 -24.65 28.88 -0.34
N SER A 33 -24.55 29.31 0.91
CA SER A 33 -25.68 29.73 1.74
C SER A 33 -25.95 31.23 1.71
N ARG A 34 -25.03 32.05 1.16
CA ARG A 34 -25.07 33.53 1.19
C ARG A 34 -26.43 34.09 0.78
N ARG A 35 -26.96 33.68 -0.37
CA ARG A 35 -28.23 34.19 -0.90
C ARG A 35 -29.42 33.84 -0.01
N ALA A 36 -29.39 32.68 0.65
CA ALA A 36 -30.46 32.25 1.53
C ALA A 36 -30.41 33.00 2.87
N LEU A 37 -29.20 33.15 3.44
CA LEU A 37 -28.98 33.75 4.76
C LEU A 37 -29.08 35.28 4.76
N ALA A 38 -28.71 35.96 3.69
CA ALA A 38 -28.74 37.43 3.59
C ALA A 38 -30.17 38.03 3.52
N THR A 39 -31.21 37.22 3.70
CA THR A 39 -32.61 37.67 3.68
C THR A 39 -33.11 38.14 5.06
N THR A 40 -32.37 37.82 6.13
CA THR A 40 -32.75 38.13 7.51
C THR A 40 -31.56 38.66 8.31
N SER A 41 -31.81 39.53 9.29
CA SER A 41 -30.75 40.07 10.15
C SER A 41 -30.01 38.99 10.93
N ALA A 42 -30.73 37.96 11.40
CA ALA A 42 -30.13 36.80 12.07
C ALA A 42 -29.23 35.98 11.12
N GLY A 43 -29.61 35.85 9.85
CA GLY A 43 -28.79 35.20 8.83
C GLY A 43 -27.55 36.02 8.44
N GLU A 44 -27.63 37.35 8.40
CA GLU A 44 -26.47 38.22 8.23
C GLU A 44 -25.50 38.13 9.43
N ALA A 45 -26.02 38.10 10.65
CA ALA A 45 -25.22 37.89 11.86
C ALA A 45 -24.48 36.54 11.82
N LEU A 46 -25.15 35.47 11.38
CA LEU A 46 -24.53 34.15 11.18
C LEU A 46 -23.43 34.21 10.11
N LEU A 47 -23.66 34.87 8.97
CA LEU A 47 -22.63 35.04 7.93
C LEU A 47 -21.39 35.76 8.47
N GLY A 48 -21.58 36.81 9.27
CA GLY A 48 -20.49 37.51 9.96
C GLY A 48 -19.73 36.60 10.93
N GLY A 49 -20.45 35.81 11.72
CA GLY A 49 -19.87 34.79 12.61
C GLY A 49 -19.05 33.74 11.86
N ILE A 50 -19.54 33.27 10.70
CA ILE A 50 -18.82 32.31 9.85
C ILE A 50 -17.51 32.90 9.32
N VAL A 51 -17.48 34.18 8.92
CA VAL A 51 -16.24 34.85 8.49
C VAL A 51 -15.23 34.93 9.64
N SER A 52 -15.68 35.30 10.84
CA SER A 52 -14.80 35.33 12.03
C SER A 52 -14.26 33.94 12.37
N TYR A 53 -15.10 32.91 12.28
CA TYR A 53 -14.70 31.51 12.46
C TYR A 53 -13.69 31.04 11.39
N ALA A 54 -13.91 31.40 10.13
CA ALA A 54 -12.97 31.08 9.05
C ALA A 54 -11.61 31.76 9.27
N ARG A 55 -11.59 33.04 9.66
CA ARG A 55 -10.34 33.75 9.99
C ARG A 55 -9.60 33.09 11.16
N LEU A 56 -10.31 32.74 12.23
CA LEU A 56 -9.72 32.02 13.37
C LEU A 56 -9.13 30.68 12.94
N SER A 57 -9.87 29.91 12.13
CA SER A 57 -9.41 28.63 11.61
C SER A 57 -8.13 28.79 10.78
N VAL A 58 -8.05 29.81 9.93
CA VAL A 58 -6.84 30.08 9.13
C VAL A 58 -5.66 30.52 10.02
N LEU A 59 -5.89 31.34 11.05
CA LEU A 59 -4.87 31.71 12.03
C LEU A 59 -4.33 30.50 12.80
N VAL A 60 -5.21 29.61 13.26
CA VAL A 60 -4.82 28.36 13.91
C VAL A 60 -4.05 27.46 12.94
N THR A 61 -4.43 27.42 11.67
CA THR A 61 -3.71 26.68 10.62
C THR A 61 -2.29 27.22 10.42
N LEU A 62 -2.11 28.54 10.40
CA LEU A 62 -0.78 29.17 10.31
C LEU A 62 0.08 28.87 11.54
N ALA A 63 -0.45 29.06 12.74
CA ALA A 63 0.28 28.83 13.99
C ALA A 63 0.69 27.36 14.15
N SER A 64 -0.23 26.43 13.89
CA SER A 64 0.06 25.00 13.92
C SER A 64 1.00 24.55 12.79
N GLY A 65 0.95 25.20 11.62
CA GLY A 65 1.87 24.95 10.52
C GLY A 65 3.31 25.35 10.86
N ALA A 66 3.50 26.48 11.54
CA ALA A 66 4.81 26.89 12.04
C ALA A 66 5.34 25.88 13.09
N ALA A 67 4.51 25.47 14.05
CA ALA A 67 4.90 24.46 15.03
C ALA A 67 5.24 23.11 14.38
N TRP A 68 4.47 22.69 13.36
CA TRP A 68 4.74 21.48 12.60
C TRP A 68 6.07 21.56 11.84
N PHE A 69 6.37 22.68 11.19
CA PHE A 69 7.65 22.89 10.50
C PHE A 69 8.85 22.61 11.42
N TRP A 70 8.86 23.22 12.61
CA TRP A 70 9.96 23.07 13.57
C TRP A 70 10.02 21.65 14.16
N LEU A 71 8.88 21.06 14.55
CA LEU A 71 8.83 19.70 15.09
C LEU A 71 9.28 18.66 14.06
N GLN A 72 8.76 18.73 12.83
CA GLN A 72 9.16 17.84 11.74
C GLN A 72 10.65 17.97 11.46
N GLY A 73 11.16 19.19 11.53
CA GLY A 73 12.55 19.49 11.32
C GLY A 73 13.50 18.87 12.30
N SER A 74 13.16 18.98 13.58
CA SER A 74 13.87 18.34 14.67
C SER A 74 13.95 16.83 14.46
N VAL A 75 12.84 16.19 14.08
CA VAL A 75 12.76 14.75 13.82
C VAL A 75 13.62 14.34 12.62
N MET A 76 13.56 15.08 11.51
CA MET A 76 14.29 14.74 10.28
C MET A 76 15.81 14.90 10.42
N MET A 77 16.25 15.93 11.16
CA MET A 77 17.68 16.26 11.29
C MET A 77 18.32 15.69 12.56
N GLY A 78 17.54 15.12 13.48
CA GLY A 78 18.03 14.67 14.78
C GLY A 78 18.60 15.81 15.65
N ARG A 79 18.05 17.02 15.51
CA ARG A 79 18.53 18.25 16.17
C ARG A 79 17.46 18.87 17.06
N PRO A 80 17.82 19.74 18.03
CA PRO A 80 16.86 20.49 18.83
C PRO A 80 15.88 21.32 17.98
N VAL A 81 14.67 21.55 18.51
CA VAL A 81 13.55 22.19 17.80
C VAL A 81 13.82 23.64 17.42
N ASP A 82 14.77 24.32 18.05
CA ASP A 82 15.15 25.72 17.81
C ASP A 82 16.36 25.88 16.88
N SER A 83 16.88 24.79 16.29
CA SER A 83 18.05 24.83 15.42
C SER A 83 17.77 25.58 14.10
N ILE A 84 18.33 26.78 13.97
CA ILE A 84 18.21 27.62 12.76
C ILE A 84 18.82 26.92 11.53
N GLU A 85 19.94 26.22 11.70
CA GLU A 85 20.55 25.45 10.63
C GLU A 85 19.61 24.36 10.11
N ALA A 86 18.98 23.59 11.03
CA ALA A 86 18.01 22.59 10.65
C ALA A 86 16.83 23.23 9.89
N ALA A 87 16.28 24.32 10.42
CA ALA A 87 15.19 25.07 9.77
C ALA A 87 15.55 25.51 8.35
N ARG A 88 16.76 26.03 8.12
CA ARG A 88 17.21 26.42 6.79
C ARG A 88 17.29 25.22 5.84
N THR A 89 17.87 24.11 6.28
CA THR A 89 17.95 22.88 5.47
C THR A 89 16.56 22.36 5.10
N ILE A 90 15.61 22.35 6.03
CA ILE A 90 14.25 21.88 5.76
C ILE A 90 13.51 22.84 4.83
N ALA A 91 13.70 24.15 4.98
CA ALA A 91 13.10 25.15 4.09
C ALA A 91 13.49 24.93 2.62
N GLU A 92 14.69 24.41 2.37
CA GLU A 92 15.19 24.09 1.02
C GLU A 92 14.59 22.78 0.47
N THR A 93 14.04 21.90 1.33
CA THR A 93 13.37 20.68 0.87
C THR A 93 12.02 20.95 0.20
N LEU A 94 11.55 20.01 -0.61
CA LEU A 94 10.20 20.06 -1.21
C LEU A 94 9.10 20.22 -0.14
N PHE A 95 9.25 19.56 1.00
CA PHE A 95 8.34 19.68 2.14
C PHE A 95 8.31 21.12 2.68
N GLY A 96 9.47 21.72 2.93
CA GLY A 96 9.58 23.09 3.43
C GLY A 96 9.01 24.11 2.45
N GLN A 97 9.36 24.00 1.17
CA GLN A 97 8.83 24.86 0.11
C GLN A 97 7.31 24.79 0.01
N ALA A 98 6.72 23.59 0.04
CA ALA A 98 5.27 23.40 0.01
C ALA A 98 4.58 24.01 1.24
N LEU A 99 5.20 23.90 2.43
CA LEU A 99 4.63 24.46 3.65
C LEU A 99 4.73 26.00 3.69
N LEU A 100 5.84 26.58 3.22
CA LEU A 100 6.02 28.03 3.07
C LEU A 100 5.04 28.62 2.04
N LEU A 101 4.84 27.93 0.92
CA LEU A 101 3.84 28.31 -0.08
C LEU A 101 2.43 28.26 0.52
N ARG A 102 2.09 27.18 1.25
CA ARG A 102 0.83 27.10 1.99
C ARG A 102 0.68 28.24 2.99
N ALA A 103 1.71 28.57 3.76
CA ALA A 103 1.66 29.68 4.71
C ALA A 103 1.40 31.02 4.02
N SER A 104 2.03 31.26 2.87
CA SER A 104 1.82 32.45 2.04
C SER A 104 0.37 32.55 1.53
N LEU A 105 -0.19 31.44 1.06
CA LEU A 105 -1.60 31.36 0.64
C LEU A 105 -2.56 31.62 1.81
N LEU A 106 -2.29 31.08 3.00
CA LEU A 106 -3.10 31.31 4.19
C LEU A 106 -3.04 32.77 4.67
N ALA A 107 -1.87 33.41 4.61
CA ALA A 107 -1.73 34.85 4.89
C ALA A 107 -2.54 35.69 3.89
N LEU A 108 -2.49 35.35 2.60
CA LEU A 108 -3.34 35.96 1.57
C LEU A 108 -4.83 35.74 1.87
N THR A 109 -5.24 34.54 2.31
CA THR A 109 -6.62 34.28 2.72
C THR A 109 -7.07 35.21 3.85
N ILE A 110 -6.26 35.42 4.88
CA ILE A 110 -6.60 36.35 5.99
C ILE A 110 -6.85 37.76 5.45
N TRP A 111 -5.98 38.22 4.53
CA TRP A 111 -6.15 39.52 3.90
C TRP A 111 -7.43 39.60 3.05
N LEU A 112 -7.71 38.59 2.22
CA LEU A 112 -8.92 38.52 1.39
C LEU A 112 -10.20 38.50 2.24
N LEU A 113 -10.18 37.79 3.38
CA LEU A 113 -11.30 37.72 4.30
C LEU A 113 -11.60 39.05 4.99
N ARG A 114 -10.66 40.02 5.02
CA ARG A 114 -10.91 41.40 5.49
C ARG A 114 -11.62 42.27 4.45
N GLY A 115 -11.55 41.89 3.18
CA GLY A 115 -12.20 42.61 2.08
C GLY A 115 -13.71 42.35 2.00
N SER A 116 -14.33 42.82 0.92
CA SER A 116 -15.76 42.63 0.65
C SER A 116 -15.98 42.10 -0.78
N GLY A 117 -17.20 41.65 -1.08
CA GLY A 117 -17.62 41.30 -2.45
C GLY A 117 -16.79 40.20 -3.12
N ARG A 118 -16.14 40.55 -4.24
CA ARG A 118 -15.32 39.62 -5.04
C ARG A 118 -14.02 39.22 -4.34
N ALA A 119 -13.37 40.16 -3.65
CA ALA A 119 -12.12 39.89 -2.92
C ALA A 119 -12.33 38.80 -1.85
N MET A 120 -13.37 38.93 -1.04
CA MET A 120 -13.70 37.90 -0.02
C MET A 120 -14.09 36.57 -0.66
N SER A 121 -14.75 36.56 -1.82
CA SER A 121 -15.07 35.31 -2.54
C SER A 121 -13.82 34.58 -3.08
N ALA A 122 -12.72 35.30 -3.31
CA ALA A 122 -11.44 34.70 -3.75
C ALA A 122 -10.73 33.91 -2.63
N ALA A 123 -11.17 34.03 -1.37
CA ALA A 123 -10.61 33.26 -0.26
C ALA A 123 -10.80 31.74 -0.44
N LEU A 124 -11.94 31.28 -0.96
CA LEU A 124 -12.24 29.87 -1.17
C LEU A 124 -11.26 29.19 -2.15
N PRO A 125 -11.03 29.67 -3.39
CA PRO A 125 -10.09 29.03 -4.29
C PRO A 125 -8.64 29.07 -3.76
N VAL A 126 -8.25 30.12 -3.03
CA VAL A 126 -6.93 30.18 -2.38
C VAL A 126 -6.79 29.10 -1.30
N LEU A 127 -7.81 28.91 -0.46
CA LEU A 127 -7.86 27.82 0.53
C LEU A 127 -7.88 26.44 -0.14
N ALA A 128 -8.57 26.30 -1.28
CA ALA A 128 -8.58 25.06 -2.03
C ALA A 128 -7.18 24.69 -2.55
N VAL A 129 -6.42 25.66 -3.09
CA VAL A 129 -5.02 25.45 -3.47
C VAL A 129 -4.16 25.10 -2.26
N ALA A 130 -4.33 25.80 -1.13
CA ALA A 130 -3.63 25.49 0.11
C ALA A 130 -3.90 24.05 0.60
N ALA A 131 -5.14 23.56 0.47
CA ALA A 131 -5.53 22.18 0.78
C ALA A 131 -4.90 21.17 -0.18
N LEU A 132 -4.89 21.46 -1.49
CA LEU A 132 -4.27 20.59 -2.51
C LEU A 132 -2.78 20.36 -2.27
N LEU A 133 -2.07 21.33 -1.69
CA LEU A 133 -0.65 21.19 -1.31
C LEU A 133 -0.40 20.05 -0.30
N GLN A 134 -1.44 19.46 0.30
CA GLN A 134 -1.27 18.34 1.24
C GLN A 134 -0.62 17.13 0.57
N GLY A 135 -0.82 16.95 -0.74
CA GLY A 135 -0.16 15.91 -1.53
C GLY A 135 1.37 15.93 -1.40
N TRP A 136 1.96 17.11 -1.24
CA TRP A 136 3.41 17.33 -1.15
C TRP A 136 3.97 17.31 0.27
N LEU A 137 3.11 17.20 1.29
CA LEU A 137 3.50 17.32 2.71
C LEU A 137 3.50 15.97 3.44
N GLY A 138 3.58 14.86 2.71
CA GLY A 138 3.59 13.51 3.27
C GLY A 138 3.99 12.47 2.22
N HIS A 139 3.64 11.21 2.49
CA HIS A 139 4.03 10.04 1.69
C HIS A 139 3.67 10.13 0.20
N GLY A 140 2.60 10.87 -0.14
CA GLY A 140 2.21 11.10 -1.53
C GLY A 140 3.35 11.67 -2.38
N ALA A 141 4.12 12.61 -1.83
CA ALA A 141 5.24 13.27 -2.52
C ALA A 141 6.39 12.31 -2.87
N ALA A 142 6.58 11.27 -2.05
CA ALA A 142 7.67 10.30 -2.18
C ALA A 142 7.28 9.05 -2.99
N THR A 143 6.00 8.92 -3.37
CA THR A 143 5.50 7.74 -4.08
C THR A 143 5.43 7.99 -5.59
N ASP A 144 4.43 8.74 -6.04
CA ASP A 144 4.23 9.09 -7.44
C ASP A 144 3.24 10.26 -7.58
N ARG A 145 3.16 10.83 -8.79
CA ARG A 145 2.32 12.00 -9.09
C ARG A 145 0.82 11.75 -8.88
N TRP A 146 0.33 10.53 -9.13
CA TRP A 146 -1.08 10.18 -8.95
C TRP A 146 -1.42 10.06 -7.48
N THR A 147 -0.56 9.43 -6.68
CA THR A 147 -0.74 9.38 -5.22
C THR A 147 -0.67 10.77 -4.59
N THR A 148 0.25 11.63 -5.07
CA THR A 148 0.31 13.06 -4.67
C THR A 148 -1.02 13.78 -4.97
N ALA A 149 -1.52 13.68 -6.20
CA ALA A 149 -2.77 14.32 -6.61
C ALA A 149 -3.98 13.75 -5.86
N ALA A 150 -4.03 12.43 -5.66
CA ALA A 150 -5.08 11.76 -4.92
C ALA A 150 -5.15 12.23 -3.47
N LEU A 151 -4.01 12.36 -2.78
CA LEU A 151 -3.96 12.88 -1.41
C LEU A 151 -4.42 14.35 -1.33
N GLY A 152 -3.98 15.19 -2.27
CA GLY A 152 -4.44 16.59 -2.35
C GLY A 152 -5.95 16.71 -2.56
N LEU A 153 -6.50 15.96 -3.52
CA LEU A 153 -7.94 15.92 -3.79
C LEU A 153 -8.74 15.32 -2.62
N HIS A 154 -8.19 14.32 -1.94
CA HIS A 154 -8.80 13.71 -0.76
C HIS A 154 -8.98 14.75 0.36
N VAL A 155 -7.96 15.57 0.62
CA VAL A 155 -7.99 16.61 1.67
C VAL A 155 -8.90 17.77 1.27
N LEU A 156 -8.91 18.16 0.00
CA LEU A 156 -9.86 19.15 -0.53
C LEU A 156 -11.31 18.69 -0.33
N ALA A 157 -11.64 17.45 -0.74
CA ALA A 157 -12.98 16.89 -0.59
C ALA A 157 -13.38 16.74 0.89
N ALA A 158 -12.46 16.29 1.76
CA ALA A 158 -12.69 16.22 3.19
C ALA A 158 -12.97 17.61 3.78
N GLY A 159 -12.29 18.66 3.30
CA GLY A 159 -12.41 20.01 3.84
C GLY A 159 -13.71 20.67 3.41
N LEU A 160 -14.11 20.47 2.16
CA LEU A 160 -15.40 20.93 1.66
C LEU A 160 -16.55 20.26 2.41
N TRP A 161 -16.51 18.94 2.63
CA TRP A 161 -17.56 18.22 3.34
C TRP A 161 -17.51 18.43 4.86
N LEU A 162 -16.48 17.93 5.55
CA LEU A 162 -16.41 17.94 7.01
C LEU A 162 -16.29 19.37 7.58
N GLY A 163 -15.56 20.24 6.90
CA GLY A 163 -15.36 21.62 7.35
C GLY A 163 -16.64 22.47 7.34
N SER A 164 -17.65 22.06 6.58
CA SER A 164 -18.94 22.75 6.51
C SER A 164 -19.91 22.40 7.65
N LEU A 165 -19.63 21.32 8.40
CA LEU A 165 -20.54 20.77 9.39
C LEU A 165 -20.76 21.71 10.58
N LEU A 166 -19.72 22.41 11.04
CA LEU A 166 -19.84 23.37 12.14
C LEU A 166 -20.65 24.63 11.77
N PRO A 167 -20.43 25.27 10.60
CA PRO A 167 -21.35 26.29 10.10
C PRO A 167 -22.80 25.81 9.95
N LEU A 168 -23.00 24.58 9.46
CA LEU A 168 -24.33 23.99 9.33
C LEU A 168 -24.97 23.71 10.71
N LEU A 169 -24.19 23.25 11.68
CA LEU A 169 -24.61 23.08 13.07
C LEU A 169 -25.06 24.42 13.68
N ALA A 170 -24.27 25.47 13.49
CA ALA A 170 -24.63 26.82 13.92
C ALA A 170 -25.95 27.28 13.27
N ALA A 171 -26.16 26.99 11.98
CA ALA A 171 -27.43 27.26 11.32
C ALA A 171 -28.60 26.46 11.92
N CYS A 172 -28.39 25.21 12.32
CA CYS A 172 -29.43 24.41 13.00
C CYS A 172 -29.80 24.98 14.36
N LEU A 173 -28.83 25.52 15.10
CA LEU A 173 -29.04 26.08 16.44
C LEU A 173 -29.66 27.49 16.41
N LEU A 174 -29.22 28.32 15.45
CA LEU A 174 -29.60 29.74 15.40
C LEU A 174 -30.77 30.02 14.45
N LEU A 175 -30.95 29.19 13.42
CA LEU A 175 -31.94 29.38 12.34
C LEU A 175 -32.70 28.06 12.06
N PRO A 176 -33.35 27.45 13.07
CA PRO A 176 -33.90 26.09 12.98
C PRO A 176 -34.92 25.90 11.85
N VAL A 177 -35.67 26.95 11.50
CA VAL A 177 -36.66 26.93 10.39
C VAL A 177 -35.98 26.87 9.02
N GLN A 178 -34.82 27.51 8.86
CA GLN A 178 -34.11 27.62 7.58
C GLN A 178 -33.12 26.46 7.37
N ALA A 179 -32.66 25.83 8.46
CA ALA A 179 -31.64 24.78 8.46
C ALA A 179 -31.92 23.60 7.50
N PRO A 180 -33.15 23.05 7.37
CA PRO A 180 -33.40 21.94 6.46
C PRO A 180 -33.19 22.32 4.98
N ALA A 181 -33.53 23.55 4.60
CA ALA A 181 -33.31 24.05 3.24
C ALA A 181 -31.80 24.23 2.94
N LEU A 182 -31.03 24.69 3.92
CA LEU A 182 -29.57 24.80 3.81
C LEU A 182 -28.91 23.42 3.67
N ALA A 183 -29.33 22.44 4.47
CA ALA A 183 -28.84 21.06 4.39
C ALA A 183 -29.09 20.42 3.01
N ARG A 184 -30.27 20.66 2.40
CA ARG A 184 -30.56 20.19 1.03
C ARG A 184 -29.64 20.79 -0.02
N ARG A 185 -29.34 22.09 0.06
CA ARG A 185 -28.42 22.75 -0.87
C ARG A 185 -27.01 22.18 -0.80
N PHE A 186 -26.63 21.67 0.37
CA PHE A 186 -25.32 21.07 0.59
C PHE A 186 -25.22 19.62 0.09
N THR A 187 -26.35 18.95 -0.14
CA THR A 187 -26.38 17.51 -0.49
C THR A 187 -25.60 17.17 -1.79
N PRO A 188 -25.69 17.92 -2.90
CA PRO A 188 -24.92 17.64 -4.11
C PRO A 188 -23.40 17.73 -3.88
N LEU A 189 -22.96 18.74 -3.10
CA LEU A 189 -21.55 18.89 -2.75
C LEU A 189 -21.08 17.72 -1.87
N GLY A 190 -21.86 17.34 -0.86
CA GLY A 190 -21.55 16.19 -0.02
C GLY A 190 -21.42 14.89 -0.83
N MET A 191 -22.34 14.62 -1.75
CA MET A 191 -22.25 13.46 -2.65
C MET A 191 -21.00 13.48 -3.53
N ALA A 192 -20.67 14.63 -4.13
CA ALA A 192 -19.45 14.78 -4.94
C ALA A 192 -18.18 14.54 -4.09
N CYS A 193 -18.12 15.09 -2.88
CA CYS A 193 -17.00 14.89 -1.96
C CYS A 193 -16.84 13.42 -1.56
N VAL A 194 -17.93 12.73 -1.22
CA VAL A 194 -17.89 11.30 -0.88
C VAL A 194 -17.37 10.45 -2.05
N THR A 195 -17.80 10.74 -3.28
CA THR A 195 -17.30 10.03 -4.48
C THR A 195 -15.79 10.25 -4.67
N VAL A 196 -15.30 11.49 -4.52
CA VAL A 196 -13.86 11.80 -4.61
C VAL A 196 -13.09 11.11 -3.49
N LEU A 197 -13.61 11.13 -2.25
CA LEU A 197 -12.98 10.45 -1.11
C LEU A 197 -12.87 8.95 -1.35
N ALA A 198 -13.92 8.30 -1.86
CA ALA A 198 -13.89 6.87 -2.18
C ALA A 198 -12.86 6.54 -3.26
N ALA A 199 -12.88 7.27 -4.39
CA ALA A 199 -11.95 7.05 -5.50
C ALA A 199 -10.49 7.28 -5.09
N THR A 200 -10.21 8.38 -4.40
CA THR A 200 -8.86 8.71 -3.93
C THR A 200 -8.37 7.75 -2.83
N SER A 201 -9.26 7.21 -1.99
CA SER A 201 -8.89 6.21 -0.96
C SER A 201 -8.47 4.88 -1.58
N LEU A 202 -9.13 4.44 -2.66
CA LEU A 202 -8.78 3.21 -3.36
C LEU A 202 -7.36 3.32 -3.96
N LEU A 203 -7.09 4.41 -4.67
CA LEU A 203 -5.77 4.69 -5.24
C LEU A 203 -4.67 4.72 -4.16
N GLN A 204 -4.91 5.43 -3.06
CA GLN A 204 -3.95 5.51 -1.96
C GLN A 204 -3.74 4.18 -1.25
N THR A 205 -4.79 3.37 -1.05
CA THR A 205 -4.66 2.06 -0.40
C THR A 205 -3.81 1.12 -1.26
N GLN A 206 -4.00 1.15 -2.58
CA GLN A 206 -3.18 0.36 -3.50
C GLN A 206 -1.70 0.77 -3.46
N ALA A 207 -1.41 2.08 -3.42
CA ALA A 207 -0.05 2.59 -3.46
C ALA A 207 0.69 2.47 -2.10
N LEU A 208 -0.01 2.70 -0.98
CA LEU A 208 0.61 2.83 0.35
C LEU A 208 0.45 1.58 1.23
N VAL A 209 -0.54 0.73 0.95
CA VAL A 209 -0.80 -0.51 1.71
C VAL A 209 -0.49 -1.75 0.87
N GLY A 210 -1.00 -1.80 -0.36
CA GLY A 210 -0.74 -2.88 -1.31
C GLY A 210 -1.50 -4.17 -1.01
N THR A 211 -1.10 -4.92 0.03
CA THR A 211 -1.57 -6.30 0.24
C THR A 211 -2.50 -6.47 1.44
N LEU A 212 -3.25 -7.59 1.46
CA LEU A 212 -4.07 -7.98 2.61
C LEU A 212 -3.23 -8.18 3.87
N ALA A 213 -2.04 -8.78 3.75
CA ALA A 213 -1.13 -8.98 4.85
C ALA A 213 -0.65 -7.64 5.43
N ALA A 214 -0.27 -6.69 4.58
CA ALA A 214 0.09 -5.33 4.99
C ALA A 214 -1.10 -4.60 5.66
N THR A 215 -2.33 -4.81 5.17
CA THR A 215 -3.55 -4.19 5.75
C THR A 215 -3.82 -4.66 7.17
N LEU A 216 -3.60 -5.96 7.46
CA LEU A 216 -3.94 -6.57 8.75
C LEU A 216 -2.75 -6.65 9.71
N GLY A 217 -1.53 -6.72 9.18
CA GLY A 217 -0.32 -7.04 9.93
C GLY A 217 0.62 -5.86 10.21
N THR A 218 0.28 -4.63 9.77
CA THR A 218 1.07 -3.41 10.06
C THR A 218 0.25 -2.41 10.88
N ASP A 219 0.92 -1.51 11.59
CA ASP A 219 0.22 -0.47 12.36
C ASP A 219 -0.43 0.58 11.47
N TYR A 220 0.21 0.90 10.34
CA TYR A 220 -0.40 1.71 9.28
C TYR A 220 -1.71 1.09 8.77
N GLY A 221 -1.70 -0.23 8.47
CA GLY A 221 -2.89 -0.95 8.02
C GLY A 221 -4.04 -0.93 9.03
N LYS A 222 -3.75 -1.13 10.32
CA LYS A 222 -4.73 -1.06 11.41
C LYS A 222 -5.37 0.32 11.53
N LEU A 223 -4.58 1.38 11.44
CA LEU A 223 -5.10 2.76 11.46
C LEU A 223 -5.94 3.05 10.20
N ALA A 224 -5.57 2.50 9.03
CA ALA A 224 -6.36 2.63 7.81
C ALA A 224 -7.74 1.95 7.96
N LEU A 225 -7.80 0.77 8.58
CA LEU A 225 -9.05 0.08 8.92
C LEU A 225 -9.89 0.88 9.92
N ALA A 226 -9.28 1.46 10.95
CA ALA A 226 -9.98 2.34 11.89
C ALA A 226 -10.58 3.56 11.18
N LYS A 227 -9.83 4.20 10.27
CA LYS A 227 -10.32 5.31 9.45
C LYS A 227 -11.48 4.88 8.55
N LEU A 228 -11.41 3.69 7.96
CA LEU A 228 -12.47 3.13 7.12
C LEU A 228 -13.75 2.87 7.93
N ALA A 229 -13.63 2.33 9.14
CA ALA A 229 -14.76 2.11 10.05
C ALA A 229 -15.44 3.44 10.46
N LEU A 230 -14.65 4.45 10.85
CA LEU A 230 -15.15 5.79 11.18
C LEU A 230 -15.83 6.45 9.97
N PHE A 231 -15.26 6.29 8.77
CA PHE A 231 -15.88 6.77 7.54
C PHE A 231 -17.22 6.07 7.25
N GLY A 232 -17.32 4.76 7.52
CA GLY A 232 -18.59 4.03 7.45
C GLY A 232 -19.66 4.63 8.39
N ILE A 233 -19.29 4.97 9.62
CA ILE A 233 -20.18 5.66 10.58
C ILE A 233 -20.60 7.04 10.04
N LEU A 234 -19.68 7.81 9.46
CA LEU A 234 -20.00 9.10 8.82
C LEU A 234 -21.02 8.96 7.69
N LEU A 235 -20.89 7.95 6.83
CA LEU A 235 -21.84 7.69 5.76
C LEU A 235 -23.23 7.33 6.29
N LEU A 236 -23.30 6.57 7.39
CA LEU A 236 -24.57 6.23 8.04
C LEU A 236 -25.24 7.48 8.63
N LEU A 237 -24.47 8.34 9.31
CA LEU A 237 -24.98 9.62 9.85
C LEU A 237 -25.42 10.57 8.73
N ALA A 238 -24.63 10.71 7.67
CA ALA A 238 -24.98 11.54 6.51
C ALA A 238 -26.25 11.03 5.81
N ALA A 239 -26.42 9.71 5.69
CA ALA A 239 -27.64 9.09 5.16
C ALA A 239 -28.84 9.34 6.09
N ALA A 240 -28.68 9.20 7.41
CA ALA A 240 -29.71 9.51 8.39
C ALA A 240 -30.10 11.00 8.35
N ASN A 241 -29.13 11.89 8.21
CA ASN A 241 -29.36 13.32 8.03
C ASN A 241 -30.22 13.58 6.80
N ARG A 242 -29.86 13.01 5.65
CA ARG A 242 -30.60 13.19 4.39
C ARG A 242 -32.01 12.61 4.42
N PHE A 243 -32.17 11.37 4.87
CA PHE A 243 -33.41 10.61 4.69
C PHE A 243 -34.36 10.65 5.90
N ARG A 244 -33.85 10.96 7.09
CA ARG A 244 -34.64 10.97 8.33
C ARG A 244 -34.70 12.36 8.98
N PHE A 245 -33.56 12.96 9.32
CA PHE A 245 -33.54 14.15 10.16
C PHE A 245 -33.90 15.43 9.41
N VAL A 246 -33.47 15.59 8.15
CA VAL A 246 -33.88 16.75 7.32
C VAL A 246 -35.40 16.77 7.10
N PRO A 247 -36.06 15.69 6.61
CA PRO A 247 -37.52 15.69 6.45
C PRO A 247 -38.29 15.87 7.77
N LEU A 248 -37.79 15.29 8.87
CA LEU A 248 -38.40 15.43 10.19
C LEU A 248 -38.34 16.88 10.68
N ALA A 249 -37.18 17.54 10.53
CA ALA A 249 -37.00 18.93 10.91
C ALA A 249 -37.92 19.87 10.11
N GLU A 250 -38.19 19.57 8.85
CA GLU A 250 -39.18 20.32 8.06
C GLU A 250 -40.60 20.14 8.57
N SER A 251 -41.01 18.90 8.83
CA SER A 251 -42.40 18.62 9.25
C SER A 251 -42.71 19.09 10.67
N SER A 252 -41.72 19.10 11.56
CA SER A 252 -41.89 19.44 12.98
C SER A 252 -41.54 20.89 13.33
N GLY A 253 -40.85 21.60 12.43
CA GLY A 253 -40.29 22.93 12.71
C GLY A 253 -39.12 22.92 13.71
N SER A 254 -38.69 21.74 14.19
CA SER A 254 -37.60 21.59 15.17
C SER A 254 -36.35 21.00 14.52
N ALA A 255 -35.24 21.72 14.59
CA ALA A 255 -33.94 21.25 14.10
C ALA A 255 -33.12 20.48 15.14
N ARG A 256 -33.66 20.18 16.34
CA ARG A 256 -32.88 19.58 17.44
C ARG A 256 -32.27 18.22 17.08
N GLY A 257 -33.06 17.32 16.51
CA GLY A 257 -32.57 16.00 16.09
C GLY A 257 -31.51 16.10 14.99
N LEU A 258 -31.70 17.02 14.04
CA LEU A 258 -30.73 17.30 12.98
C LEU A 258 -29.43 17.89 13.56
N ALA A 259 -29.52 18.82 14.51
CA ALA A 259 -28.36 19.42 15.17
C ALA A 259 -27.54 18.37 15.94
N LEU A 260 -28.18 17.49 16.70
CA LEU A 260 -27.49 16.42 17.43
C LEU A 260 -26.78 15.44 16.48
N SER A 261 -27.44 15.08 15.38
CA SER A 261 -26.85 14.19 14.38
C SER A 261 -25.66 14.85 13.64
N ILE A 262 -25.76 16.13 13.30
CA ILE A 262 -24.64 16.90 12.71
C ILE A 262 -23.49 17.06 13.71
N ALA A 263 -23.79 17.29 15.00
CA ALA A 263 -22.76 17.35 16.04
C ALA A 263 -22.04 16.00 16.19
N ALA A 264 -22.78 14.89 16.14
CA ALA A 264 -22.19 13.55 16.11
C ALA A 264 -21.34 13.33 14.83
N GLU A 265 -21.83 13.75 13.66
CA GLU A 265 -21.10 13.67 12.39
C GLU A 265 -19.78 14.49 12.46
N ALA A 266 -19.82 15.70 13.02
CA ALA A 266 -18.64 16.52 13.22
C ALA A 266 -17.64 15.88 14.20
N GLY A 267 -18.11 15.27 15.29
CA GLY A 267 -17.27 14.57 16.26
C GLY A 267 -16.56 13.35 15.65
N VAL A 268 -17.29 12.51 14.91
CA VAL A 268 -16.71 11.38 14.18
C VAL A 268 -15.77 11.87 13.07
N GLY A 269 -16.08 12.98 12.43
CA GLY A 269 -15.23 13.64 11.44
C GLY A 269 -13.88 14.06 12.03
N LEU A 270 -13.88 14.71 13.20
CA LEU A 270 -12.66 15.09 13.93
C LEU A 270 -11.83 13.86 14.34
N ALA A 271 -12.48 12.79 14.80
CA ALA A 271 -11.80 11.52 15.12
C ALA A 271 -11.17 10.91 13.86
N THR A 272 -11.86 10.96 12.71
CA THR A 272 -11.33 10.47 11.42
C THR A 272 -10.08 11.26 11.00
N VAL A 273 -10.08 12.58 11.20
CA VAL A 273 -8.91 13.43 10.94
C VAL A 273 -7.76 13.11 11.90
N ALA A 274 -8.05 12.76 13.16
CA ALA A 274 -7.03 12.35 14.13
C ALA A 274 -6.35 11.05 13.71
N VAL A 275 -7.12 10.05 13.29
CA VAL A 275 -6.57 8.80 12.74
C VAL A 275 -5.77 9.07 11.46
N ALA A 276 -6.23 9.99 10.60
CA ALA A 276 -5.47 10.39 9.40
C ALA A 276 -4.13 11.08 9.74
N ALA A 277 -4.09 11.90 10.78
CA ALA A 277 -2.86 12.52 11.26
C ALA A 277 -1.89 11.50 11.88
N ALA A 278 -2.42 10.50 12.61
CA ALA A 278 -1.62 9.37 13.11
C ALA A 278 -1.05 8.53 11.96
N LEU A 279 -1.86 8.20 10.94
CA LEU A 279 -1.41 7.50 9.72
C LEU A 279 -0.25 8.22 9.02
N ALA A 280 -0.34 9.54 8.87
CA ALA A 280 0.71 10.33 8.24
C ALA A 280 2.05 10.26 8.99
N SER A 281 2.03 9.91 10.28
CA SER A 281 3.21 9.80 11.14
C SER A 281 3.76 8.37 11.23
N GLN A 282 3.09 7.38 10.63
CA GLN A 282 3.59 6.02 10.49
C GLN A 282 4.27 5.83 9.12
N PRO A 283 5.26 4.93 9.00
CA PRO A 283 5.72 4.47 7.69
C PRO A 283 4.55 3.87 6.88
N PRO A 284 4.52 4.05 5.55
CA PRO A 284 3.59 3.32 4.70
C PRO A 284 3.74 1.80 4.90
N ALA A 285 2.62 1.07 4.92
CA ALA A 285 2.63 -0.37 5.16
C ALA A 285 3.43 -1.17 4.12
N ILE A 286 3.58 -0.66 2.89
CA ILE A 286 4.43 -1.27 1.85
C ILE A 286 5.92 -1.30 2.22
N HIS A 287 6.36 -0.46 3.17
CA HIS A 287 7.74 -0.41 3.67
C HIS A 287 7.93 -1.17 4.98
N GLU A 288 6.88 -1.80 5.52
CA GLU A 288 6.93 -2.58 6.74
C GLU A 288 6.70 -4.06 6.47
N GLN A 289 7.37 -4.90 7.24
CA GLN A 289 7.16 -6.35 7.19
C GLN A 289 5.91 -6.70 8.01
N PRO A 290 4.85 -7.26 7.40
CA PRO A 290 3.61 -7.54 8.12
C PRO A 290 3.80 -8.69 9.11
N ILE A 291 3.25 -8.51 10.31
CA ILE A 291 3.11 -9.60 11.30
C ILE A 291 1.68 -10.13 11.19
N TRP A 292 1.53 -11.34 10.66
CA TRP A 292 0.21 -11.91 10.43
C TRP A 292 -0.48 -12.26 11.77
N PRO A 293 -1.67 -11.70 12.06
CA PRO A 293 -2.27 -11.83 13.39
C PRO A 293 -3.11 -13.10 13.59
N PHE A 294 -3.31 -13.92 12.55
CA PHE A 294 -4.21 -15.08 12.60
C PHE A 294 -3.46 -16.41 12.41
N SER A 295 -4.01 -17.50 12.96
CA SER A 295 -3.45 -18.85 12.76
C SER A 295 -3.76 -19.45 11.38
N LEU A 296 -4.65 -18.81 10.62
CA LEU A 296 -5.05 -19.20 9.28
C LEU A 296 -4.75 -18.07 8.30
N ARG A 297 -4.40 -18.42 7.07
CA ARG A 297 -4.23 -17.51 5.95
C ARG A 297 -4.98 -18.00 4.72
N PRO A 298 -5.33 -17.11 3.77
CA PRO A 298 -5.79 -17.55 2.46
C PRO A 298 -4.76 -18.45 1.78
N VAL A 299 -5.23 -19.47 1.05
CA VAL A 299 -4.37 -20.29 0.20
C VAL A 299 -3.79 -19.41 -0.91
N PRO A 300 -2.49 -19.57 -1.22
CA PRO A 300 -1.86 -18.80 -2.28
C PRO A 300 -2.45 -19.17 -3.64
N GLY A 301 -2.54 -18.25 -4.60
CA GLY A 301 -3.09 -18.54 -5.93
C GLY A 301 -4.58 -18.91 -5.91
N LEU A 302 -5.34 -18.46 -4.90
CA LEU A 302 -6.80 -18.70 -4.79
C LEU A 302 -7.54 -18.39 -6.11
N TRP A 303 -7.12 -17.32 -6.78
CA TRP A 303 -7.72 -16.88 -8.03
C TRP A 303 -7.31 -17.74 -9.22
N ASP A 304 -6.17 -18.42 -9.18
CA ASP A 304 -5.66 -19.21 -10.32
C ASP A 304 -6.34 -20.57 -10.40
N ASP A 305 -6.75 -21.13 -9.27
CA ASP A 305 -7.49 -22.39 -9.20
C ASP A 305 -8.98 -22.20 -9.58
N ALA A 306 -9.40 -22.83 -10.67
CA ALA A 306 -10.77 -22.72 -11.18
C ALA A 306 -11.82 -23.24 -10.18
N TYR A 307 -11.51 -24.29 -9.41
CA TYR A 307 -12.43 -24.85 -8.42
C TYR A 307 -12.64 -23.88 -7.25
N LEU A 308 -11.55 -23.30 -6.73
CA LEU A 308 -11.63 -22.32 -5.64
C LEU A 308 -12.35 -21.05 -6.09
N ARG A 309 -12.02 -20.56 -7.28
CA ARG A 309 -12.63 -19.38 -7.91
C ARG A 309 -14.14 -19.56 -8.10
N ASP A 310 -14.56 -20.68 -8.68
CA ASP A 310 -15.99 -20.97 -8.92
C ASP A 310 -16.77 -21.07 -7.61
N GLY A 311 -16.22 -21.75 -6.60
CA GLY A 311 -16.87 -21.83 -5.29
C GLY A 311 -17.02 -20.47 -4.63
N LEU A 312 -16.03 -19.58 -4.77
CA LEU A 312 -16.12 -18.21 -4.28
C LEU A 312 -17.18 -17.39 -5.04
N PHE A 313 -17.29 -17.54 -6.35
CA PHE A 313 -18.34 -16.88 -7.13
C PHE A 313 -19.75 -17.33 -6.73
N ARG A 314 -19.95 -18.63 -6.49
CA ARG A 314 -21.23 -19.17 -6.00
C ARG A 314 -21.61 -18.65 -4.61
N LEU A 315 -20.62 -18.26 -3.80
CA LEU A 315 -20.83 -17.61 -2.51
C LEU A 315 -21.11 -16.10 -2.65
N LEU A 316 -20.24 -15.37 -3.36
CA LEU A 316 -20.24 -13.91 -3.38
C LEU A 316 -21.29 -13.31 -4.30
N ALA A 317 -21.57 -13.92 -5.46
CA ALA A 317 -22.50 -13.34 -6.44
C ALA A 317 -23.93 -13.18 -5.87
N PRO A 318 -24.52 -14.20 -5.19
CA PRO A 318 -25.84 -14.03 -4.58
C PRO A 318 -25.84 -12.98 -3.47
N VAL A 319 -24.76 -12.88 -2.67
CA VAL A 319 -24.63 -11.84 -1.62
C VAL A 319 -24.65 -10.44 -2.23
N VAL A 320 -23.87 -10.21 -3.30
CA VAL A 320 -23.83 -8.92 -3.99
C VAL A 320 -25.19 -8.58 -4.60
N ILE A 321 -25.85 -9.54 -5.24
CA ILE A 321 -27.19 -9.36 -5.81
C ILE A 321 -28.21 -9.04 -4.71
N ALA A 322 -28.17 -9.75 -3.58
CA ALA A 322 -29.07 -9.50 -2.45
C ALA A 322 -28.84 -8.11 -1.84
N LEU A 323 -27.59 -7.67 -1.68
CA LEU A 323 -27.26 -6.31 -1.23
C LEU A 323 -27.77 -5.24 -2.21
N ALA A 324 -27.65 -5.47 -3.52
CA ALA A 324 -28.20 -4.59 -4.54
C ALA A 324 -29.75 -4.51 -4.46
N LEU A 325 -30.41 -5.65 -4.21
CA LEU A 325 -31.86 -5.70 -4.04
C LEU A 325 -32.32 -5.02 -2.73
N PHE A 326 -31.59 -5.20 -1.64
CA PHE A 326 -31.91 -4.54 -0.36
C PHE A 326 -31.67 -3.02 -0.42
N THR A 327 -30.61 -2.58 -1.10
CA THR A 327 -30.38 -1.15 -1.35
C THR A 327 -31.46 -0.57 -2.25
N LEU A 328 -31.89 -1.28 -3.30
CA LEU A 328 -33.05 -0.89 -4.12
C LEU A 328 -34.33 -0.81 -3.28
N ALA A 329 -34.57 -1.78 -2.39
CA ALA A 329 -35.73 -1.77 -1.49
C ALA A 329 -35.74 -0.57 -0.54
N ALA A 330 -34.57 -0.14 -0.07
CA ALA A 330 -34.40 1.03 0.78
C ALA A 330 -34.59 2.35 0.02
N LEU A 331 -34.12 2.43 -1.23
CA LEU A 331 -34.17 3.65 -2.04
C LEU A 331 -35.52 3.84 -2.74
N ALA A 332 -36.18 2.76 -3.18
CA ALA A 332 -37.40 2.79 -3.97
C ALA A 332 -38.58 2.21 -3.19
N ARG A 333 -39.33 3.09 -2.48
CA ARG A 333 -40.49 2.67 -1.66
C ARG A 333 -41.53 1.84 -2.43
N LYS A 334 -41.70 2.08 -3.74
CA LYS A 334 -42.62 1.33 -4.62
C LYS A 334 -42.21 -0.13 -4.86
N LEU A 335 -40.91 -0.44 -4.76
CA LEU A 335 -40.35 -1.77 -5.01
C LEU A 335 -39.90 -2.48 -3.73
N ARG A 336 -40.21 -1.92 -2.55
CA ARG A 336 -39.66 -2.39 -1.27
C ARG A 336 -39.90 -3.87 -1.01
N TRP A 337 -41.15 -4.31 -1.00
CA TRP A 337 -41.51 -5.70 -0.72
C TRP A 337 -41.03 -6.70 -1.79
N PRO A 338 -41.23 -6.46 -3.11
CA PRO A 338 -40.72 -7.40 -4.12
C PRO A 338 -39.19 -7.49 -4.12
N ALA A 339 -38.47 -6.38 -3.90
CA ALA A 339 -37.01 -6.40 -3.82
C ALA A 339 -36.50 -7.09 -2.54
N LEU A 340 -37.17 -6.93 -1.40
CA LEU A 340 -36.82 -7.67 -0.17
C LEU A 340 -37.02 -9.17 -0.34
N LEU A 341 -38.18 -9.59 -0.87
CA LEU A 341 -38.47 -11.01 -1.10
C LEU A 341 -37.50 -11.64 -2.11
N ALA A 342 -37.21 -10.95 -3.20
CA ALA A 342 -36.21 -11.37 -4.17
C ALA A 342 -34.82 -11.48 -3.54
N GLY A 343 -34.41 -10.50 -2.72
CA GLY A 343 -33.13 -10.53 -2.02
C GLY A 343 -33.00 -11.70 -1.05
N VAL A 344 -34.06 -11.99 -0.28
CA VAL A 344 -34.11 -13.17 0.61
C VAL A 344 -34.05 -14.48 -0.19
N ALA A 345 -34.79 -14.58 -1.31
CA ALA A 345 -34.75 -15.76 -2.18
C ALA A 345 -33.37 -15.99 -2.80
N VAL A 346 -32.67 -14.91 -3.18
CA VAL A 346 -31.28 -14.97 -3.67
C VAL A 346 -30.32 -15.38 -2.55
N LEU A 347 -30.47 -14.89 -1.32
CA LEU A 347 -29.66 -15.38 -0.19
C LEU A 347 -29.92 -16.86 0.10
N ALA A 348 -31.15 -17.33 -0.06
CA ALA A 348 -31.51 -18.73 0.14
C ALA A 348 -30.90 -19.67 -0.92
N SER A 349 -30.47 -19.16 -2.08
CA SER A 349 -29.80 -19.95 -3.12
C SER A 349 -28.27 -20.05 -2.93
N ILE A 350 -27.70 -19.43 -1.88
CA ILE A 350 -26.27 -19.52 -1.58
C ILE A 350 -25.86 -20.96 -1.32
N GLN A 351 -24.90 -21.44 -2.11
CA GLN A 351 -24.20 -22.70 -1.87
C GLN A 351 -22.93 -22.38 -1.10
N LEU A 352 -22.90 -22.67 0.21
CA LEU A 352 -21.73 -22.44 1.04
C LEU A 352 -20.62 -23.44 0.66
N PRO A 353 -19.51 -23.00 0.04
CA PRO A 353 -18.41 -23.90 -0.26
C PRO A 353 -17.74 -24.36 1.04
N PRO A 354 -17.14 -25.57 1.09
CA PRO A 354 -16.33 -25.97 2.23
C PRO A 354 -15.18 -24.96 2.39
N TRP A 355 -14.96 -24.44 3.60
CA TRP A 355 -13.96 -23.37 3.82
C TRP A 355 -12.51 -23.89 3.84
N ARG A 356 -12.29 -25.17 4.13
CA ARG A 356 -10.95 -25.76 4.29
C ARG A 356 -10.02 -25.58 3.09
N PRO A 357 -10.44 -25.74 1.83
CA PRO A 357 -9.59 -25.50 0.66
C PRO A 357 -9.20 -24.02 0.45
N TYR A 358 -9.86 -23.08 1.12
CA TYR A 358 -9.61 -21.65 0.98
C TYR A 358 -8.55 -21.11 1.95
N VAL A 359 -8.20 -21.89 2.97
CA VAL A 359 -7.26 -21.45 4.00
C VAL A 359 -6.20 -22.50 4.33
N ALA A 360 -5.01 -22.04 4.67
CA ALA A 360 -3.90 -22.84 5.17
C ALA A 360 -3.50 -22.36 6.57
N ALA A 361 -2.81 -23.22 7.33
CA ALA A 361 -2.16 -22.80 8.57
C ALA A 361 -1.14 -21.70 8.28
N ALA A 362 -1.05 -20.74 9.17
CA ALA A 362 -0.16 -19.58 9.06
C ALA A 362 0.65 -19.40 10.35
N VAL A 363 1.75 -18.70 10.22
CA VAL A 363 2.62 -18.27 11.32
C VAL A 363 2.81 -16.75 11.22
N PRO A 364 3.24 -16.08 12.31
CA PRO A 364 3.36 -14.62 12.32
C PRO A 364 4.21 -14.06 11.17
N THR A 365 5.25 -14.80 10.76
CA THR A 365 6.17 -14.39 9.69
C THR A 365 5.72 -14.78 8.29
N THR A 366 4.59 -15.50 8.09
CA THR A 366 4.15 -16.08 6.80
C THR A 366 4.34 -15.13 5.61
N PHE A 367 3.94 -13.87 5.76
CA PHE A 367 3.92 -12.88 4.68
C PHE A 367 5.14 -11.95 4.66
N GLN A 368 6.16 -12.23 5.49
CA GLN A 368 7.40 -11.50 5.43
C GLN A 368 8.14 -11.81 4.13
N LEU A 369 8.70 -10.77 3.54
CA LEU A 369 9.48 -10.83 2.31
C LEU A 369 10.97 -10.89 2.66
N SER A 370 11.72 -11.66 1.89
CA SER A 370 13.17 -11.78 2.11
C SER A 370 13.88 -10.44 1.83
N PRO A 371 14.68 -9.92 2.78
CA PRO A 371 15.47 -8.70 2.56
C PRO A 371 16.70 -8.94 1.67
N THR A 372 17.08 -10.19 1.43
CA THR A 372 18.25 -10.55 0.60
C THR A 372 17.99 -10.41 -0.90
N GLY A 373 16.71 -10.30 -1.30
CA GLY A 373 16.31 -10.14 -2.70
C GLY A 373 16.71 -11.31 -3.61
N TYR A 374 16.99 -12.50 -3.06
CA TYR A 374 17.50 -13.65 -3.80
C TYR A 374 18.81 -13.34 -4.56
N GLY A 375 19.66 -12.45 -4.01
CA GLY A 375 20.91 -12.05 -4.63
C GLY A 375 21.94 -13.19 -4.66
N ALA A 376 22.73 -13.29 -5.73
CA ALA A 376 23.72 -14.37 -5.92
C ALA A 376 24.72 -14.47 -4.76
N ARG A 377 25.14 -13.34 -4.17
CA ARG A 377 25.97 -13.32 -2.96
C ARG A 377 25.31 -13.99 -1.75
N TRP A 378 24.02 -13.75 -1.54
CA TRP A 378 23.26 -14.31 -0.43
C TRP A 378 22.96 -15.78 -0.64
N VAL A 379 22.71 -16.18 -1.89
CA VAL A 379 22.64 -17.58 -2.29
C VAL A 379 23.96 -18.30 -1.98
N ALA A 380 25.11 -17.69 -2.29
CA ALA A 380 26.42 -18.26 -1.99
C ALA A 380 26.67 -18.39 -0.47
N THR A 381 26.36 -17.35 0.31
CA THR A 381 26.39 -17.41 1.78
C THR A 381 25.45 -18.50 2.33
N GLY A 382 24.24 -18.58 1.79
CA GLY A 382 23.26 -19.60 2.13
C GLY A 382 23.75 -21.01 1.88
N ARG A 383 24.44 -21.24 0.75
CA ARG A 383 25.06 -22.53 0.42
C ARG A 383 26.10 -22.94 1.46
N GLU A 384 27.00 -22.02 1.84
CA GLU A 384 28.04 -22.30 2.84
C GLU A 384 27.44 -22.62 4.21
N LEU A 385 26.47 -21.81 4.66
CA LEU A 385 25.74 -22.05 5.91
C LEU A 385 25.01 -23.39 5.88
N PHE A 386 24.34 -23.71 4.76
CA PHE A 386 23.59 -24.95 4.63
C PHE A 386 24.51 -26.17 4.67
N GLN A 387 25.66 -26.11 4.00
CA GLN A 387 26.66 -27.18 4.01
C GLN A 387 27.20 -27.42 5.42
N ARG A 388 27.44 -26.35 6.19
CA ARG A 388 27.95 -26.41 7.55
C ARG A 388 26.91 -26.92 8.55
N ASP A 389 25.70 -26.37 8.51
CA ASP A 389 24.73 -26.48 9.60
C ASP A 389 23.54 -27.40 9.28
N CYS A 390 23.24 -27.68 8.01
CA CYS A 390 21.99 -28.37 7.61
C CYS A 390 22.23 -29.67 6.83
N ALA A 391 23.32 -29.77 6.07
CA ALA A 391 23.55 -30.86 5.13
C ALA A 391 23.76 -32.24 5.78
N SER A 392 24.15 -32.31 7.06
CA SER A 392 24.28 -33.58 7.80
C SER A 392 22.94 -34.35 7.85
N CYS A 393 21.82 -33.64 8.01
CA CYS A 393 20.47 -34.21 7.97
C CYS A 393 19.84 -34.09 6.57
N HIS A 394 19.92 -32.92 5.93
CA HIS A 394 19.20 -32.66 4.69
C HIS A 394 19.94 -33.05 3.40
N GLY A 395 21.21 -33.48 3.49
CA GLY A 395 22.07 -33.77 2.34
C GLY A 395 22.56 -32.49 1.66
N GLN A 396 23.71 -32.52 0.97
CA GLN A 396 24.26 -31.33 0.30
C GLN A 396 23.36 -30.79 -0.81
N ASP A 397 22.55 -31.66 -1.42
CA ASP A 397 21.63 -31.33 -2.50
C ASP A 397 20.25 -30.87 -2.00
N ALA A 398 20.05 -30.80 -0.68
CA ALA A 398 18.82 -30.45 0.03
C ALA A 398 17.66 -31.45 -0.17
N ARG A 399 17.94 -32.70 -0.57
CA ARG A 399 16.90 -33.72 -0.82
C ARG A 399 16.49 -34.58 0.39
N GLY A 400 16.98 -34.24 1.57
CA GLY A 400 16.69 -35.00 2.80
C GLY A 400 17.53 -36.28 2.92
N ARG A 401 18.63 -36.42 2.19
CA ARG A 401 19.46 -37.65 2.15
C ARG A 401 20.83 -37.44 2.80
N GLY A 402 20.87 -36.75 3.93
CA GLY A 402 22.09 -36.55 4.68
C GLY A 402 22.57 -37.83 5.37
N PRO A 403 23.86 -37.93 5.73
CA PRO A 403 24.44 -39.11 6.37
C PRO A 403 23.74 -39.52 7.66
N VAL A 404 23.15 -38.58 8.42
CA VAL A 404 22.41 -38.89 9.65
C VAL A 404 20.89 -38.98 9.46
N ALA A 405 20.37 -38.78 8.24
CA ALA A 405 18.93 -38.82 7.95
C ALA A 405 18.31 -40.18 8.30
N VAL A 406 19.03 -41.27 8.01
CA VAL A 406 18.62 -42.66 8.28
C VAL A 406 18.41 -42.96 9.77
N ALA A 407 19.04 -42.19 10.66
CA ALA A 407 18.96 -42.38 12.10
C ALA A 407 17.84 -41.55 12.75
N GLN A 408 17.12 -40.73 11.97
CA GLN A 408 16.03 -39.89 12.49
C GLN A 408 14.72 -40.68 12.56
N SER A 409 13.93 -40.45 13.61
CA SER A 409 12.60 -41.06 13.76
C SER A 409 11.59 -40.57 12.72
N VAL A 410 11.78 -39.33 12.23
CA VAL A 410 11.05 -38.75 11.11
C VAL A 410 12.09 -38.33 10.08
N TRP A 411 11.99 -38.89 8.88
CA TRP A 411 12.93 -38.63 7.80
C TRP A 411 12.89 -37.14 7.39
N PRO A 412 14.03 -36.44 7.27
CA PRO A 412 14.06 -35.04 6.84
C PRO A 412 13.42 -34.86 5.45
N PRO A 413 12.49 -33.90 5.26
CA PRO A 413 11.81 -33.73 3.97
C PRO A 413 12.80 -33.27 2.88
N ASP A 414 12.43 -33.56 1.63
CA ASP A 414 13.09 -32.99 0.45
C ASP A 414 12.74 -31.50 0.35
N LEU A 415 13.69 -30.64 0.73
CA LEU A 415 13.50 -29.19 0.75
C LEU A 415 13.48 -28.61 -0.66
N SER A 416 14.07 -29.31 -1.64
CA SER A 416 14.05 -28.92 -3.06
C SER A 416 12.74 -29.25 -3.76
N ALA A 417 11.83 -29.99 -3.11
CA ALA A 417 10.55 -30.36 -3.69
C ALA A 417 9.65 -29.11 -3.87
N PRO A 418 8.90 -29.00 -4.98
CA PRO A 418 8.04 -27.84 -5.25
C PRO A 418 7.06 -27.49 -4.12
N LEU A 419 6.54 -28.50 -3.41
CA LEU A 419 5.61 -28.31 -2.30
C LEU A 419 6.25 -27.60 -1.08
N ILE A 420 7.55 -27.79 -0.84
CA ILE A 420 8.27 -27.18 0.27
C ILE A 420 8.92 -25.87 -0.16
N ALA A 421 9.66 -25.89 -1.28
CA ALA A 421 10.33 -24.71 -1.81
C ALA A 421 9.35 -23.60 -2.25
N GLY A 422 8.13 -23.98 -2.66
CA GLY A 422 7.05 -23.06 -3.02
C GLY A 422 6.23 -22.54 -1.83
N ARG A 423 6.57 -22.92 -0.58
CA ARG A 423 5.94 -22.29 0.59
C ARG A 423 6.33 -20.81 0.69
N PRO A 424 5.48 -19.97 1.30
CA PRO A 424 5.88 -18.60 1.62
C PRO A 424 7.21 -18.59 2.39
N GLY A 425 8.16 -17.76 1.96
CA GLY A 425 9.50 -17.72 2.56
C GLY A 425 9.45 -17.48 4.07
N GLY A 426 8.49 -16.68 4.53
CA GLY A 426 8.24 -16.45 5.94
C GLY A 426 7.85 -17.68 6.77
N GLU A 427 7.21 -18.69 6.18
CA GLU A 427 6.95 -19.97 6.86
C GLU A 427 8.21 -20.83 6.98
N LEU A 428 9.05 -20.82 5.95
CA LEU A 428 10.36 -21.49 6.00
C LEU A 428 11.25 -20.83 7.04
N PHE A 429 11.25 -19.49 7.08
CA PHE A 429 11.95 -18.70 8.10
C PHE A 429 11.51 -19.11 9.50
N TRP A 430 10.20 -19.16 9.76
CA TRP A 430 9.66 -19.56 11.05
C TRP A 430 10.15 -20.96 11.46
N SER A 431 10.09 -21.91 10.53
CA SER A 431 10.45 -23.31 10.76
C SER A 431 11.95 -23.46 11.06
N ILE A 432 12.82 -22.72 10.37
CA ILE A 432 14.26 -22.73 10.63
C ILE A 432 14.56 -22.07 11.98
N ARG A 433 13.93 -20.93 12.29
CA ARG A 433 14.18 -20.17 13.51
C ARG A 433 13.73 -20.91 14.77
N HIS A 434 12.56 -21.55 14.73
CA HIS A 434 11.91 -22.14 15.90
C HIS A 434 11.98 -23.68 15.94
N GLY A 435 12.45 -24.32 14.87
CA GLY A 435 12.40 -25.77 14.72
C GLY A 435 11.00 -26.27 14.38
N ILE A 436 10.90 -27.52 13.96
CA ILE A 436 9.63 -28.18 13.66
C ILE A 436 9.75 -29.69 13.84
N GLY A 437 8.86 -30.27 14.67
CA GLY A 437 8.91 -31.70 14.99
C GLY A 437 10.24 -32.07 15.66
N THR A 438 11.05 -32.90 14.99
CA THR A 438 12.40 -33.30 15.42
C THR A 438 13.51 -32.38 14.95
N MET A 439 13.23 -31.42 14.04
CA MET A 439 14.21 -30.46 13.57
C MET A 439 14.46 -29.40 14.67
N PRO A 440 15.72 -29.23 15.13
CA PRO A 440 16.04 -28.26 16.17
C PRO A 440 15.95 -26.81 15.65
N PRO A 441 15.72 -25.83 16.53
CA PRO A 441 15.77 -24.41 16.17
C PRO A 441 17.19 -23.94 15.87
N ALA A 442 17.35 -23.09 14.86
CA ALA A 442 18.62 -22.42 14.54
C ALA A 442 18.79 -21.11 15.33
N THR A 443 18.82 -21.18 16.66
CA THR A 443 18.86 -20.00 17.56
C THR A 443 20.13 -19.16 17.43
N GLN A 444 21.21 -19.75 16.91
CA GLN A 444 22.51 -19.11 16.71
C GLN A 444 22.60 -18.27 15.43
N LEU A 445 21.63 -18.38 14.51
CA LEU A 445 21.66 -17.68 13.23
C LEU A 445 20.87 -16.38 13.31
N GLU A 446 21.45 -15.31 12.76
CA GLU A 446 20.75 -14.04 12.53
C GLU A 446 19.73 -14.17 11.39
N ASP A 447 18.76 -13.25 11.34
CA ASP A 447 17.65 -13.30 10.38
C ASP A 447 18.14 -13.31 8.92
N ALA A 448 19.14 -12.50 8.58
CA ALA A 448 19.72 -12.46 7.24
C ALA A 448 20.37 -13.79 6.83
N ALA A 449 20.95 -14.53 7.79
CA ALA A 449 21.53 -15.85 7.56
C ALA A 449 20.44 -16.89 7.28
N ILE A 450 19.31 -16.83 8.02
CA ILE A 450 18.15 -17.70 7.76
C ILE A 450 17.54 -17.43 6.38
N TRP A 451 17.41 -16.15 5.99
CA TRP A 451 16.94 -15.80 4.64
C TRP A 451 17.89 -16.28 3.54
N SER A 452 19.20 -16.22 3.78
CA SER A 452 20.20 -16.78 2.86
C SER A 452 20.07 -18.30 2.69
N LEU A 453 19.80 -19.04 3.78
CA LEU A 453 19.49 -20.48 3.71
C LEU A 453 18.26 -20.76 2.83
N ILE A 454 17.21 -19.94 2.97
CA ILE A 454 15.98 -20.06 2.16
C ILE A 454 16.26 -19.79 0.68
N ASP A 455 17.08 -18.78 0.37
CA ASP A 455 17.52 -18.51 -1.00
C ASP A 455 18.27 -19.71 -1.58
N PHE A 456 19.15 -20.35 -0.82
CA PHE A 456 19.81 -21.57 -1.28
C PHE A 456 18.82 -22.74 -1.50
N ILE A 457 17.85 -22.94 -0.60
CA ILE A 457 16.81 -23.97 -0.78
C ILE A 457 16.02 -23.74 -2.09
N ARG A 458 15.67 -22.47 -2.38
CA ARG A 458 14.98 -22.09 -3.62
C ARG A 458 15.84 -22.31 -4.86
N LEU A 459 17.14 -22.04 -4.77
CA LEU A 459 18.10 -22.36 -5.82
C LEU A 459 18.11 -23.87 -6.12
N ARG A 460 18.17 -24.71 -5.08
CA ARG A 460 18.14 -26.17 -5.23
C ARG A 460 16.84 -26.69 -5.84
N ALA A 461 15.70 -26.05 -5.54
CA ALA A 461 14.44 -26.37 -6.19
C ALA A 461 14.47 -26.04 -7.70
N GLY A 462 15.07 -24.92 -8.08
CA GLY A 462 15.35 -24.58 -9.48
C GLY A 462 16.25 -25.58 -10.19
N ALA A 463 17.31 -26.02 -9.50
CA ALA A 463 18.25 -27.02 -10.02
C ALA A 463 17.57 -28.37 -10.29
N ARG A 464 16.56 -28.73 -9.48
CA ARG A 464 15.82 -29.99 -9.61
C ARG A 464 15.03 -30.08 -10.91
N ILE A 465 14.50 -28.97 -11.41
CA ILE A 465 13.67 -28.91 -12.62
C ILE A 465 14.46 -28.54 -13.88
N PHE A 466 15.79 -28.48 -13.77
CA PHE A 466 16.69 -28.34 -14.90
C PHE A 466 16.88 -29.68 -15.61
N THR A 467 16.80 -29.68 -16.94
CA THR A 467 17.00 -30.86 -17.79
C THR A 467 18.36 -30.75 -18.47
N PRO A 468 19.40 -31.51 -18.05
CA PRO A 468 20.76 -31.35 -18.57
C PRO A 468 20.95 -31.70 -20.05
N SER A 469 20.12 -32.59 -20.61
CA SER A 469 20.17 -32.94 -22.04
C SER A 469 19.74 -31.77 -22.92
N ASP A 470 18.74 -31.02 -22.47
CA ASP A 470 18.10 -29.96 -23.24
C ASP A 470 18.65 -28.58 -22.85
N MET A 471 19.45 -28.54 -21.77
CA MET A 471 19.95 -27.35 -21.10
C MET A 471 18.83 -26.34 -20.80
N ARG A 472 17.69 -26.85 -20.31
CA ARG A 472 16.44 -26.08 -20.18
C ARG A 472 15.79 -26.31 -18.83
N TRP A 473 15.15 -25.26 -18.29
CA TRP A 473 14.30 -25.38 -17.12
C TRP A 473 12.88 -25.78 -17.54
N GLY A 474 12.33 -26.82 -16.91
CA GLY A 474 10.99 -27.33 -17.18
C GLY A 474 9.85 -26.52 -16.56
N GLY A 475 10.18 -25.50 -15.75
CA GLY A 475 9.22 -24.64 -15.06
C GLY A 475 9.85 -23.30 -14.68
N VAL A 476 9.19 -22.54 -13.81
CA VAL A 476 9.71 -21.25 -13.34
C VAL A 476 10.92 -21.46 -12.44
N THR A 477 12.03 -20.79 -12.74
CA THR A 477 13.20 -20.76 -11.86
C THR A 477 13.75 -19.35 -11.87
N ARG A 478 13.82 -18.72 -10.70
CA ARG A 478 14.26 -17.33 -10.59
C ARG A 478 15.75 -17.23 -10.87
N MET A 479 16.14 -16.25 -11.68
CA MET A 479 17.55 -15.89 -11.85
C MET A 479 18.09 -15.32 -10.52
N PRO A 480 19.22 -15.84 -9.98
CA PRO A 480 19.90 -15.21 -8.84
C PRO A 480 20.19 -13.73 -9.15
N GLY A 481 19.84 -12.86 -8.20
CA GLY A 481 19.96 -11.42 -8.37
C GLY A 481 21.41 -10.98 -8.54
N PHE A 482 21.65 -10.12 -9.53
CA PHE A 482 22.93 -9.47 -9.77
C PHE A 482 22.69 -8.03 -10.24
N ALA A 483 23.71 -7.19 -10.14
CA ALA A 483 23.75 -5.87 -10.74
C ALA A 483 24.86 -5.82 -11.78
N ALA A 484 24.56 -5.28 -12.96
CA ALA A 484 25.54 -4.98 -13.99
C ALA A 484 25.48 -3.51 -14.34
N ARG A 485 26.65 -2.85 -14.37
CA ARG A 485 26.75 -1.40 -14.60
C ARG A 485 27.33 -1.16 -15.99
N CYS A 486 26.54 -0.52 -16.84
CA CYS A 486 26.94 -0.16 -18.20
C CYS A 486 27.77 1.14 -18.20
N GLU A 487 28.59 1.35 -19.22
CA GLU A 487 29.45 2.54 -19.37
C GLU A 487 28.63 3.84 -19.36
N GLY A 488 27.40 3.81 -19.90
CA GLY A 488 26.46 4.94 -19.88
C GLY A 488 25.80 5.21 -18.51
N GLY A 489 26.22 4.54 -17.43
CA GLY A 489 25.65 4.68 -16.09
C GLY A 489 24.33 3.92 -15.86
N GLY A 490 23.83 3.21 -16.88
CA GLY A 490 22.67 2.33 -16.75
C GLY A 490 22.97 1.10 -15.90
N VAL A 491 21.98 0.63 -15.13
CA VAL A 491 22.09 -0.59 -14.33
C VAL A 491 21.12 -1.63 -14.88
N VAL A 492 21.64 -2.82 -15.21
CA VAL A 492 20.86 -3.97 -15.67
C VAL A 492 20.76 -4.98 -14.53
N THR A 493 19.53 -5.40 -14.24
CA THR A 493 19.19 -6.42 -13.25
C THR A 493 18.17 -7.41 -13.83
N PRO A 494 18.09 -8.65 -13.32
CA PRO A 494 17.02 -9.58 -13.68
C PRO A 494 15.64 -8.97 -13.43
N GLY A 495 14.69 -9.19 -14.36
CA GLY A 495 13.32 -8.68 -14.21
C GLY A 495 13.16 -7.18 -14.54
N SER A 496 14.15 -6.56 -15.19
CA SER A 496 14.11 -5.17 -15.66
C SER A 496 13.15 -4.93 -16.84
N GLY A 497 12.27 -5.88 -17.17
CA GLY A 497 11.26 -5.76 -18.22
C GLY A 497 11.72 -6.14 -19.62
N LYS A 498 13.00 -6.53 -19.79
CA LYS A 498 13.55 -7.01 -21.06
C LYS A 498 14.22 -8.37 -20.88
N PRO A 499 14.12 -9.29 -21.87
CA PRO A 499 14.91 -10.51 -21.84
C PRO A 499 16.41 -10.19 -21.77
N LEU A 500 17.16 -11.05 -21.09
CA LEU A 500 18.60 -10.88 -20.89
C LEU A 500 19.36 -12.06 -21.47
N ARG A 501 20.52 -11.77 -22.06
CA ARG A 501 21.53 -12.76 -22.41
C ARG A 501 22.76 -12.54 -21.54
N LEU A 502 23.21 -13.59 -20.88
CA LEU A 502 24.40 -13.58 -20.05
C LEU A 502 25.50 -14.43 -20.67
N TRP A 503 26.73 -13.96 -20.53
CA TRP A 503 27.95 -14.70 -20.82
C TRP A 503 28.72 -14.86 -19.51
N LEU A 504 29.17 -16.08 -19.26
CA LEU A 504 29.95 -16.42 -18.08
C LEU A 504 31.24 -17.07 -18.54
N GLY A 505 32.33 -16.65 -17.91
CA GLY A 505 33.65 -17.17 -18.21
C GLY A 505 34.54 -17.17 -16.97
N HIS A 506 35.77 -17.61 -17.21
CA HIS A 506 36.83 -17.59 -16.22
C HIS A 506 38.10 -17.12 -16.94
N ASP A 507 38.73 -16.10 -16.41
CA ASP A 507 40.01 -15.57 -16.90
C ASP A 507 41.07 -15.60 -15.79
N GLU A 508 42.25 -15.07 -16.07
CA GLU A 508 43.38 -15.04 -15.11
C GLU A 508 43.05 -14.26 -13.83
N HIS A 509 42.03 -13.39 -13.84
CA HIS A 509 41.58 -12.59 -12.70
C HIS A 509 40.37 -13.22 -11.99
N GLY A 510 39.91 -14.40 -12.42
CA GLY A 510 38.84 -15.17 -11.80
C GLY A 510 37.58 -15.27 -12.67
N ALA A 511 36.42 -15.41 -12.01
CA ALA A 511 35.15 -15.49 -12.73
C ALA A 511 34.81 -14.14 -13.38
N ASN A 512 34.40 -14.14 -14.64
CA ASN A 512 33.87 -12.97 -15.33
C ASN A 512 32.43 -13.23 -15.79
N ALA A 513 31.63 -12.17 -15.84
CA ALA A 513 30.28 -12.25 -16.36
C ALA A 513 29.86 -10.93 -17.01
N GLN A 514 29.18 -11.04 -18.14
CA GLN A 514 28.63 -9.91 -18.88
C GLN A 514 27.15 -10.16 -19.18
N VAL A 515 26.36 -9.10 -19.22
CA VAL A 515 24.93 -9.17 -19.57
C VAL A 515 24.61 -8.20 -20.70
N GLN A 516 23.68 -8.61 -21.55
CA GLN A 516 23.07 -7.77 -22.58
C GLN A 516 21.56 -7.84 -22.45
N ALA A 517 20.91 -6.69 -22.30
CA ALA A 517 19.47 -6.60 -22.43
C ALA A 517 19.06 -6.67 -23.90
N ASP A 518 17.94 -7.33 -24.17
CA ASP A 518 17.46 -7.48 -25.55
C ASP A 518 17.21 -6.11 -26.22
N GLY A 519 17.74 -5.99 -27.45
CA GLY A 519 17.77 -4.74 -28.21
C GLY A 519 18.83 -3.71 -27.76
N ALA A 520 19.63 -3.98 -26.73
CA ALA A 520 20.78 -3.15 -26.37
C ALA A 520 22.01 -3.55 -27.18
N ALA A 521 22.79 -2.55 -27.63
CA ALA A 521 24.04 -2.79 -28.35
C ALA A 521 25.20 -3.17 -27.41
N GLU A 522 25.20 -2.61 -26.20
CA GLU A 522 26.26 -2.77 -25.20
C GLU A 522 26.13 -4.08 -24.41
N ARG A 523 27.28 -4.64 -23.99
CA ARG A 523 27.37 -5.67 -22.96
C ARG A 523 27.91 -5.04 -21.68
N CYS A 524 27.17 -5.17 -20.60
CA CYS A 524 27.53 -4.55 -19.33
C CYS A 524 28.18 -5.58 -18.40
N PRO A 525 29.33 -5.28 -17.77
CA PRO A 525 29.96 -6.17 -16.81
C PRO A 525 29.11 -6.30 -15.54
N VAL A 526 29.04 -7.52 -15.01
CA VAL A 526 28.40 -7.81 -13.72
C VAL A 526 29.36 -7.41 -12.59
N GLU A 527 28.86 -6.70 -11.57
CA GLU A 527 29.69 -6.16 -10.47
C GLU A 527 30.35 -7.28 -9.64
N ASP A 528 29.61 -8.33 -9.28
CA ASP A 528 30.09 -9.49 -8.50
C ASP A 528 29.87 -10.82 -9.27
N PRO A 529 30.73 -11.17 -10.23
CA PRO A 529 30.52 -12.32 -11.11
C PRO A 529 30.71 -13.69 -10.42
N LEU A 530 31.57 -13.78 -9.39
CA LEU A 530 31.92 -15.05 -8.75
C LEU A 530 30.72 -15.74 -8.07
N PRO A 531 29.94 -15.08 -7.19
CA PRO A 531 28.75 -15.71 -6.60
C PRO A 531 27.71 -16.10 -7.64
N LEU A 532 27.58 -15.32 -8.70
CA LEU A 532 26.65 -15.60 -9.79
C LEU A 532 27.05 -16.85 -10.57
N SER A 533 28.32 -16.95 -10.96
CA SER A 533 28.87 -18.12 -11.63
C SER A 533 28.72 -19.39 -10.79
N ALA A 534 28.98 -19.31 -9.47
CA ALA A 534 28.78 -20.43 -8.56
C ALA A 534 27.30 -20.86 -8.49
N ALA A 535 26.37 -19.90 -8.39
CA ALA A 535 24.94 -20.20 -8.34
C ALA A 535 24.41 -20.84 -9.63
N LEU A 536 24.93 -20.43 -10.80
CA LEU A 536 24.54 -21.01 -12.09
C LEU A 536 25.16 -22.40 -12.34
N ALA A 537 26.38 -22.64 -11.86
CA ALA A 537 26.97 -23.98 -11.83
C ALA A 537 26.10 -24.94 -10.98
N GLU A 538 25.69 -24.49 -9.79
CA GLU A 538 24.80 -25.23 -8.89
C GLU A 538 23.43 -25.53 -9.53
N LEU A 539 22.84 -24.56 -10.23
CA LEU A 539 21.55 -24.71 -10.94
C LEU A 539 21.61 -25.70 -12.10
N THR A 540 22.76 -25.79 -12.77
CA THR A 540 22.93 -26.70 -13.91
C THR A 540 23.49 -28.06 -13.52
N GLY A 541 23.81 -28.25 -12.23
CA GLY A 541 24.40 -29.49 -11.71
C GLY A 541 25.79 -29.78 -12.28
N SER A 542 26.53 -28.74 -12.63
CA SER A 542 27.84 -28.80 -13.29
C SER A 542 28.94 -28.25 -12.38
N PRO A 543 30.18 -28.77 -12.44
CA PRO A 543 31.31 -28.19 -11.69
C PRO A 543 31.70 -26.79 -12.16
N SER A 544 31.35 -26.42 -13.39
CA SER A 544 31.57 -25.10 -13.98
C SER A 544 30.25 -24.46 -14.41
N PRO A 545 30.14 -23.12 -14.40
CA PRO A 545 28.96 -22.43 -14.92
C PRO A 545 28.75 -22.73 -16.42
N PRO A 546 27.50 -22.63 -16.92
CA PRO A 546 27.25 -22.63 -18.36
C PRO A 546 27.90 -21.39 -19.01
N ALA A 547 28.40 -21.51 -20.22
CA ALA A 547 28.98 -20.38 -20.95
C ALA A 547 27.97 -19.25 -21.21
N GLN A 548 26.69 -19.59 -21.44
CA GLN A 548 25.64 -18.60 -21.66
C GLN A 548 24.30 -18.99 -21.03
N VAL A 549 23.52 -17.98 -20.64
CA VAL A 549 22.19 -18.15 -20.04
C VAL A 549 21.22 -17.13 -20.61
N LEU A 550 19.99 -17.57 -20.91
CA LEU A 550 18.89 -16.74 -21.36
C LEU A 550 17.85 -16.59 -20.24
N VAL A 551 17.46 -15.35 -19.99
CA VAL A 551 16.49 -14.95 -18.96
C VAL A 551 15.39 -14.15 -19.63
N ASP A 552 14.14 -14.33 -19.19
CA ASP A 552 13.02 -13.56 -19.71
C ASP A 552 12.88 -12.16 -19.08
N SER A 553 11.90 -11.39 -19.57
CA SER A 553 11.63 -10.02 -19.11
C SER A 553 11.24 -9.93 -17.64
N ASN A 554 10.74 -11.03 -17.06
CA ASN A 554 10.30 -11.11 -15.67
C ASN A 554 11.40 -11.69 -14.75
N GLY A 555 12.58 -12.01 -15.29
CA GLY A 555 13.72 -12.50 -14.51
C GLY A 555 13.73 -14.02 -14.32
N TRP A 556 12.99 -14.78 -15.12
CA TRP A 556 12.97 -16.24 -15.05
C TRP A 556 14.01 -16.86 -15.99
N LEU A 557 14.74 -17.85 -15.48
CA LEU A 557 15.68 -18.67 -16.25
C LEU A 557 14.93 -19.51 -17.28
N ARG A 558 15.42 -19.52 -18.52
CA ARG A 558 14.76 -20.21 -19.65
C ARG A 558 15.61 -21.31 -20.22
N ARG A 559 16.83 -20.96 -20.65
CA ARG A 559 17.75 -21.88 -21.31
C ARG A 559 19.20 -21.50 -20.99
N ALA A 560 20.05 -22.50 -20.92
CA ALA A 560 21.49 -22.35 -20.78
C ALA A 560 22.21 -23.01 -21.97
N PHE A 561 23.48 -22.69 -22.14
CA PHE A 561 24.37 -23.29 -23.12
C PHE A 561 25.68 -23.65 -22.44
N ARG A 562 26.15 -24.89 -22.64
CA ARG A 562 27.30 -25.40 -21.89
C ARG A 562 28.58 -24.70 -22.34
N THR A 563 28.78 -24.60 -23.65
CA THR A 563 29.91 -23.91 -24.29
C THR A 563 29.42 -22.79 -25.21
N GLU A 564 30.32 -21.92 -25.66
CA GLU A 564 29.98 -20.91 -26.66
C GLU A 564 29.62 -21.52 -28.02
N SER A 565 30.21 -22.65 -28.38
CA SER A 565 29.89 -23.36 -29.63
C SER A 565 28.45 -23.87 -29.65
N ASP A 566 27.89 -24.20 -28.49
CA ASP A 566 26.51 -24.66 -28.35
C ASP A 566 25.49 -23.51 -28.47
N ALA A 567 25.95 -22.26 -28.48
CA ALA A 567 25.13 -21.04 -28.50
C ALA A 567 25.30 -20.23 -29.82
N PRO A 568 25.10 -20.83 -31.01
CA PRO A 568 25.28 -20.10 -32.26
C PRO A 568 24.26 -18.96 -32.39
N PRO A 569 24.61 -17.84 -33.04
CA PRO A 569 23.79 -16.64 -33.05
C PRO A 569 22.34 -16.86 -33.50
N HIS A 570 22.11 -17.72 -34.49
CA HIS A 570 20.77 -18.04 -34.98
C HIS A 570 19.92 -18.77 -33.94
N ALA A 571 20.48 -19.77 -33.24
CA ALA A 571 19.75 -20.53 -32.23
C ALA A 571 19.38 -19.65 -31.03
N VAL A 572 20.32 -18.80 -30.59
CA VAL A 572 20.06 -17.84 -29.51
C VAL A 572 19.00 -16.81 -29.91
N ALA A 573 19.05 -16.31 -31.15
CA ALA A 573 18.06 -15.36 -31.65
C ALA A 573 16.65 -15.98 -31.73
N SER A 574 16.54 -17.24 -32.18
CA SER A 574 15.27 -17.97 -32.20
C SER A 574 14.71 -18.17 -30.79
N GLU A 575 15.53 -18.54 -29.81
CA GLU A 575 15.10 -18.68 -28.41
C GLU A 575 14.68 -17.35 -27.79
N LEU A 576 15.43 -16.27 -28.00
CA LEU A 576 15.05 -14.94 -27.52
C LEU A 576 13.73 -14.47 -28.14
N ALA A 577 13.45 -14.81 -29.40
CA ALA A 577 12.16 -14.52 -30.03
C ALA A 577 11.00 -15.26 -29.33
N LEU A 578 11.19 -16.54 -28.97
CA LEU A 578 10.21 -17.31 -28.20
C LEU A 578 10.00 -16.74 -26.79
N ILE A 579 11.09 -16.35 -26.12
CA ILE A 579 11.06 -15.75 -24.78
C ILE A 579 10.28 -14.42 -24.79
N ARG A 580 10.49 -13.58 -25.81
CA ARG A 580 9.73 -12.33 -26.01
C ARG A 580 8.24 -12.58 -26.21
N ALA A 581 7.90 -13.57 -27.04
CA ALA A 581 6.51 -13.86 -27.39
C ALA A 581 5.74 -14.49 -26.22
N SER A 582 6.44 -15.16 -25.30
CA SER A 582 5.83 -15.87 -24.17
C SER A 582 6.73 -15.79 -22.94
N PRO A 583 6.78 -14.63 -22.26
CA PRO A 583 7.43 -14.52 -20.96
C PRO A 583 6.69 -15.37 -19.93
N LEU A 584 7.41 -15.95 -18.97
CA LEU A 584 6.77 -16.72 -17.91
C LEU A 584 6.07 -15.75 -16.95
N ASP A 585 4.77 -15.96 -16.73
CA ASP A 585 4.01 -15.23 -15.73
C ASP A 585 4.26 -15.85 -14.35
N GLY A 586 5.11 -15.18 -13.57
CA GLY A 586 5.47 -15.58 -12.22
C GLY A 586 4.37 -15.38 -11.19
N SER A 587 3.23 -14.78 -11.56
CA SER A 587 2.09 -14.59 -10.63
C SER A 587 1.48 -15.91 -10.16
N SER A 588 1.65 -16.98 -10.94
CA SER A 588 1.07 -18.30 -10.69
C SER A 588 1.90 -19.22 -9.78
N ILE A 589 3.16 -18.89 -9.45
CA ILE A 589 4.02 -19.79 -8.67
C ILE A 589 4.95 -18.99 -7.73
N HIS A 590 4.71 -19.16 -6.44
CA HIS A 590 5.40 -18.54 -5.30
C HIS A 590 6.93 -18.73 -5.32
N HIS A 591 7.66 -17.67 -5.68
CA HIS A 591 9.10 -17.53 -5.40
C HIS A 591 9.44 -16.17 -4.78
#